data_AF-A0AAT9R306-F1
#
_entry.id   AF-A0AAT9R306-F1
#
_cell.length_a   1.000
_cell.length_b   1.000
_cell.length_c   1.000
_cell.angle_alpha   90.00
_cell.angle_beta   90.00
_cell.angle_gamma   90.00
#
_symmetry.space_group_name_H-M   'P 1'
#
loop_
_entity.id
_entity.type
_entity.pdbx_description
1 polymer ?
#
loop_
_entity_poly.entity_id
_entity_poly.type
_entity_poly.pdbx_seq_one_letter_code
_entity_poly.pdbx_strand_id
1 'polypeptide(L)'
;MRLSPAVSTTAGIGSLALAAVASWSSLLLVVQGRVVPGWGVSATLLVVSLLLRWALTQVGRPTDASRHPREPARWARLGSSLLIATAVLGTAWGAVDDLTSDADYRVLRPAGPGGCTAVVRETSFLVIGNGEVYAVGHTGLALGESGSWTVDDGYRPIDAGAYELDWGRDGGRLLLSGTSTDPILRGGSVDIDCG
;
A
#
# COMPACT_ATOMS: atom_id res chain seq x y z
N MET A 1 -20.40 -2.76 24.84
CA MET A 1 -21.17 -3.66 23.96
C MET A 1 -20.31 -4.87 23.63
N ARG A 2 -20.72 -6.09 23.99
CA ARG A 2 -20.01 -7.31 23.58
C ARG A 2 -20.53 -7.72 22.21
N LEU A 3 -19.68 -7.66 21.19
CA LEU A 3 -20.02 -8.16 19.85
C LEU A 3 -20.22 -9.68 19.92
N SER A 4 -21.18 -10.19 19.16
CA SER A 4 -21.43 -11.63 19.06
C SER A 4 -20.19 -12.34 18.49
N PRO A 5 -19.82 -13.53 19.00
CA PRO A 5 -18.62 -14.26 18.56
C PRO A 5 -18.57 -14.49 17.04
N ALA A 6 -19.74 -14.66 16.39
CA ALA A 6 -19.83 -14.78 14.93
C ALA A 6 -19.37 -13.51 14.19
N VAL A 7 -19.75 -12.33 14.67
CA VAL A 7 -19.36 -11.03 14.09
C VAL A 7 -17.86 -10.80 14.20
N SER A 8 -17.26 -11.22 15.31
CA SER A 8 -15.81 -11.09 15.52
C SER A 8 -14.98 -12.03 14.66
N THR A 9 -15.43 -13.27 14.42
CA THR A 9 -14.76 -14.19 13.49
C THR A 9 -14.78 -13.70 12.05
N THR A 10 -15.92 -13.14 11.61
CA THR A 10 -16.07 -12.59 10.25
C THR A 10 -15.22 -11.35 10.07
N ALA A 11 -15.14 -10.47 11.07
CA ALA A 11 -14.28 -9.30 11.06
C ALA A 11 -12.78 -9.66 10.98
N GLY A 12 -12.34 -10.69 11.71
CA GLY A 12 -10.95 -11.16 11.67
C GLY A 12 -10.55 -11.78 10.32
N ILE A 13 -11.42 -12.59 9.71
CA ILE A 13 -11.16 -13.17 8.39
C ILE A 13 -11.19 -12.09 7.30
N GLY A 14 -12.16 -11.16 7.37
CA GLY A 14 -12.23 -10.03 6.45
C GLY A 14 -10.98 -9.15 6.52
N SER A 15 -10.48 -8.85 7.73
CA SER A 15 -9.25 -8.07 7.91
C SER A 15 -8.01 -8.78 7.35
N LEU A 16 -7.91 -10.11 7.50
CA LEU A 16 -6.83 -10.90 6.89
C LEU A 16 -6.91 -10.93 5.37
N ALA A 17 -8.11 -11.04 4.80
CA ALA A 17 -8.31 -10.97 3.37
C ALA A 17 -7.89 -9.60 2.83
N LEU A 18 -8.28 -8.51 3.51
CA LEU A 18 -7.84 -7.16 3.17
C LEU A 18 -6.32 -7.00 3.30
N ALA A 19 -5.69 -7.56 4.34
CA ALA A 19 -4.23 -7.53 4.47
C ALA A 19 -3.53 -8.26 3.31
N ALA A 20 -4.04 -9.42 2.92
CA ALA A 20 -3.49 -10.18 1.80
C ALA A 20 -3.69 -9.43 0.48
N VAL A 21 -4.86 -8.85 0.22
CA VAL A 21 -5.06 -8.01 -0.98
C VAL A 21 -4.13 -6.81 -0.94
N ALA A 22 -4.03 -6.16 0.23
CA ALA A 22 -3.22 -4.97 0.42
C ALA A 22 -1.72 -5.20 0.15
N SER A 23 -1.19 -6.36 0.53
CA SER A 23 0.23 -6.67 0.36
C SER A 23 0.65 -6.95 -1.08
N TRP A 24 -0.33 -7.25 -1.95
CA TRP A 24 -0.10 -7.60 -3.36
C TRP A 24 -0.66 -6.56 -4.32
N SER A 25 -1.19 -5.46 -3.81
CA SER A 25 -1.71 -4.36 -4.63
C SER A 25 -0.83 -3.12 -4.49
N SER A 26 -0.76 -2.35 -5.58
CA SER A 26 -0.06 -1.07 -5.65
C SER A 26 -0.86 0.03 -4.95
N LEU A 27 -1.27 -0.21 -3.70
CA LEU A 27 -2.04 0.75 -2.93
C LEU A 27 -1.11 1.65 -2.12
N LEU A 28 -1.58 2.87 -1.89
CA LEU A 28 -0.91 3.84 -1.06
C LEU A 28 -1.93 4.61 -0.23
N LEU A 29 -1.60 4.87 1.04
CA LEU A 29 -2.43 5.63 1.95
C LEU A 29 -1.68 6.88 2.42
N VAL A 30 -2.34 8.03 2.41
CA VAL A 30 -1.83 9.29 2.97
C VAL A 30 -2.62 9.63 4.22
N VAL A 31 -1.92 9.76 5.34
CA VAL A 31 -2.50 10.15 6.63
C VAL A 31 -1.79 11.39 7.13
N GLN A 32 -2.50 12.51 7.23
CA GLN A 32 -1.95 13.80 7.71
C GLN A 32 -0.66 14.22 6.96
N GLY A 33 -0.61 13.98 5.66
CA GLY A 33 0.54 14.31 4.82
C GLY A 33 1.71 13.32 4.92
N ARG A 34 1.56 12.20 5.63
CA ARG A 34 2.53 11.10 5.64
C ARG A 34 2.06 9.97 4.74
N VAL A 35 2.98 9.43 3.96
CA VAL A 35 2.74 8.29 3.07
C VAL A 35 2.90 6.99 3.87
N VAL A 36 1.93 6.10 3.73
CA VAL A 36 1.97 4.72 4.21
C VAL A 36 1.87 3.81 2.98
N PRO A 37 2.95 3.13 2.60
CA PRO A 37 2.94 2.23 1.45
C PRO A 37 2.06 1.00 1.73
N GLY A 38 1.66 0.30 0.67
CA GLY A 38 0.75 -0.85 0.75
C GLY A 38 1.23 -1.96 1.69
N TRP A 39 2.54 -2.26 1.73
CA TRP A 39 3.11 -3.20 2.68
C TRP A 39 2.95 -2.74 4.13
N GLY A 40 3.06 -1.43 4.40
CA GLY A 40 2.86 -0.85 5.73
C GLY A 40 1.39 -0.94 6.18
N VAL A 41 0.45 -0.71 5.26
CA VAL A 41 -0.99 -0.92 5.49
C VAL A 41 -1.27 -2.40 5.79
N SER A 42 -0.72 -3.31 4.98
CA SER A 42 -0.88 -4.76 5.18
C SER A 42 -0.30 -5.22 6.53
N ALA A 43 0.90 -4.78 6.88
CA ALA A 43 1.53 -5.08 8.18
C ALA A 43 0.63 -4.68 9.35
N THR A 44 0.04 -3.48 9.27
CA THR A 44 -0.88 -2.97 10.30
C THR A 44 -2.14 -3.83 10.40
N LEU A 45 -2.78 -4.12 9.27
CA LEU A 45 -3.97 -4.97 9.22
C LEU A 45 -3.69 -6.39 9.73
N LEU A 46 -2.52 -6.95 9.41
CA LEU A 46 -2.08 -8.24 9.89
C LEU A 46 -1.92 -8.25 11.42
N VAL A 47 -1.25 -7.24 12.00
CA VAL A 47 -1.09 -7.10 13.45
C VAL A 47 -2.45 -6.99 14.14
N VAL A 48 -3.34 -6.13 13.64
CA VAL A 48 -4.70 -5.98 14.19
C VAL A 48 -5.46 -7.30 14.12
N SER A 49 -5.38 -8.01 13.00
CA SER A 49 -6.03 -9.30 12.82
C SER A 49 -5.54 -10.35 13.81
N LEU A 50 -4.22 -10.40 14.06
CA LEU A 50 -3.61 -11.31 15.03
C LEU A 50 -4.01 -10.96 16.47
N LEU A 51 -4.04 -9.68 16.83
CA LEU A 51 -4.48 -9.21 18.14
C LEU A 51 -5.96 -9.52 18.40
N LEU A 52 -6.83 -9.27 17.42
CA LEU A 52 -8.25 -9.64 17.50
C LEU A 52 -8.42 -11.15 17.69
N ARG A 53 -7.67 -11.95 16.92
CA ARG A 53 -7.69 -13.41 17.05
C ARG A 53 -7.21 -13.87 18.44
N TRP A 54 -6.15 -13.28 18.96
CA TRP A 54 -5.61 -13.60 20.28
C TRP A 54 -6.60 -13.23 21.40
N ALA A 55 -7.21 -12.05 21.34
CA ALA A 55 -8.22 -11.65 22.32
C ALA A 55 -9.42 -12.62 22.33
N LEU A 56 -9.86 -13.08 21.15
CA LEU A 56 -10.98 -14.02 21.04
C LEU A 56 -10.64 -15.42 21.57
N THR A 57 -9.42 -15.91 21.40
CA THR A 57 -9.01 -17.21 21.95
C THR A 57 -8.84 -17.18 23.47
N GLN A 58 -8.47 -16.03 24.05
CA GLN A 58 -8.40 -15.85 25.50
C GLN A 58 -9.79 -15.81 26.15
N VAL A 59 -10.76 -15.15 25.51
CA VAL A 59 -12.14 -15.03 26.03
C VAL A 59 -12.93 -16.33 25.81
N GLY A 60 -12.62 -17.09 24.76
CA GLY A 60 -13.31 -18.32 24.37
C GLY A 60 -12.71 -19.61 24.92
N ARG A 61 -12.16 -19.62 26.15
CA ARG A 61 -11.61 -20.82 26.79
C ARG A 61 -12.62 -21.41 27.80
N PRO A 62 -13.71 -22.09 27.37
CA PRO A 62 -14.56 -22.82 28.29
C PRO A 62 -13.91 -24.14 28.70
N THR A 63 -13.99 -24.43 29.98
CA THR A 63 -13.47 -25.59 30.70
C THR A 63 -14.28 -26.87 30.44
N ASP A 64 -14.79 -27.09 29.22
CA ASP A 64 -15.70 -28.23 28.98
C ASP A 64 -15.29 -29.14 27.84
N ALA A 65 -15.09 -30.39 28.22
CA ALA A 65 -14.86 -31.55 27.38
C ALA A 65 -16.18 -31.94 26.70
N SER A 66 -16.28 -31.70 25.38
CA SER A 66 -16.92 -32.58 24.38
C SER A 66 -17.38 -31.76 23.16
N ARG A 67 -16.76 -32.01 22.00
CA ARG A 67 -17.42 -31.88 20.68
C ARG A 67 -16.55 -32.42 19.54
N HIS A 68 -17.07 -33.41 18.83
CA HIS A 68 -16.79 -33.72 17.42
C HIS A 68 -17.95 -33.17 16.57
N PRO A 69 -17.84 -32.99 15.23
CA PRO A 69 -16.73 -33.27 14.31
C PRO A 69 -16.01 -32.00 13.79
N ARG A 70 -14.77 -32.16 13.33
CA ARG A 70 -13.72 -31.12 13.20
C ARG A 70 -13.52 -30.54 11.78
N GLU A 71 -14.43 -30.79 10.85
CA GLU A 71 -14.18 -30.49 9.42
C GLU A 71 -14.29 -29.01 9.03
N PRO A 72 -15.40 -28.27 9.32
CA PRO A 72 -15.49 -26.85 8.95
C PRO A 72 -14.45 -25.99 9.69
N ALA A 73 -14.09 -26.37 10.92
CA ALA A 73 -13.05 -25.72 11.69
C ALA A 73 -11.63 -25.94 11.12
N ARG A 74 -11.38 -27.09 10.46
CA ARG A 74 -10.09 -27.37 9.82
C ARG A 74 -9.93 -26.54 8.55
N TRP A 75 -10.96 -26.44 7.71
CA TRP A 75 -10.95 -25.62 6.51
C TRP A 75 -10.80 -24.13 6.82
N ALA A 76 -11.51 -23.62 7.83
CA ALA A 76 -11.37 -22.24 8.27
C ALA A 76 -9.95 -21.93 8.81
N ARG A 77 -9.32 -22.89 9.52
CA ARG A 77 -7.93 -22.74 9.97
C ARG A 77 -6.95 -22.74 8.81
N LEU A 78 -7.10 -23.66 7.85
CA LEU A 78 -6.25 -23.72 6.66
C LEU A 78 -6.36 -22.45 5.82
N GLY A 79 -7.58 -21.97 5.57
CA GLY A 79 -7.81 -20.72 4.84
C GLY A 79 -7.22 -19.51 5.56
N SER A 80 -7.39 -19.41 6.88
CA SER A 80 -6.78 -18.35 7.68
C SER A 80 -5.25 -18.42 7.68
N SER A 81 -4.65 -19.61 7.79
CA SER A 81 -3.20 -19.78 7.71
C SER A 81 -2.65 -19.37 6.35
N LEU A 82 -3.36 -19.70 5.27
CA LEU A 82 -2.99 -19.29 3.92
C LEU A 82 -3.02 -17.77 3.78
N LEU A 83 -4.09 -17.10 4.23
CA LEU A 83 -4.20 -15.64 4.19
C LEU A 83 -3.07 -14.96 4.98
N ILE A 84 -2.73 -15.47 6.17
CA ILE A 84 -1.61 -14.97 6.96
C ILE A 84 -0.29 -15.15 6.20
N ALA A 85 -0.04 -16.34 5.65
CA ALA A 85 1.19 -16.59 4.89
C ALA A 85 1.30 -15.66 3.68
N THR A 86 0.21 -15.48 2.92
CA THR A 86 0.16 -14.57 1.77
C THR A 86 0.39 -13.11 2.17
N ALA A 87 -0.23 -12.64 3.25
CA ALA A 87 -0.04 -11.26 3.74
C ALA A 87 1.38 -11.03 4.26
N VAL A 88 1.96 -11.99 5.00
CA VAL A 88 3.34 -11.92 5.49
C VAL A 88 4.32 -11.88 4.33
N LEU A 89 4.16 -12.77 3.34
CA LEU A 89 5.04 -12.81 2.18
C LEU A 89 4.98 -11.53 1.37
N GLY A 90 3.80 -11.00 1.06
CA GLY A 90 3.68 -9.74 0.33
C GLY A 90 4.22 -8.55 1.12
N THR A 91 3.97 -8.51 2.44
CA THR A 91 4.52 -7.44 3.32
C THR A 91 6.04 -7.48 3.35
N ALA A 92 6.62 -8.65 3.58
CA ALA A 92 8.07 -8.83 3.62
C ALA A 92 8.71 -8.51 2.27
N TRP A 93 8.09 -8.96 1.17
CA TRP A 93 8.56 -8.68 -0.17
C TRP A 93 8.57 -7.18 -0.47
N GLY A 94 7.45 -6.48 -0.22
CA GLY A 94 7.36 -5.02 -0.45
C GLY A 94 8.34 -4.22 0.42
N ALA A 95 8.53 -4.61 1.69
CA ALA A 95 9.52 -3.96 2.55
C ALA A 95 10.96 -4.20 2.08
N VAL A 96 11.29 -5.40 1.60
CA VAL A 96 12.61 -5.71 1.04
C VAL A 96 12.83 -4.97 -0.27
N ASP A 97 11.82 -4.87 -1.14
CA ASP A 97 11.88 -4.11 -2.38
C ASP A 97 12.20 -2.63 -2.10
N ASP A 98 11.46 -1.99 -1.19
CA ASP A 98 11.72 -0.60 -0.79
C ASP A 98 13.13 -0.40 -0.22
N LEU A 99 13.60 -1.32 0.62
CA LEU A 99 14.93 -1.23 1.24
C LEU A 99 16.07 -1.45 0.23
N THR A 100 15.90 -2.41 -0.67
CA THR A 100 16.94 -2.74 -1.67
C THR A 100 17.01 -1.70 -2.77
N SER A 101 15.87 -1.11 -3.13
CA SER A 101 15.77 -0.09 -4.17
C SER A 101 15.85 1.35 -3.65
N ASP A 102 16.16 1.52 -2.36
CA ASP A 102 16.28 2.83 -1.70
C ASP A 102 15.04 3.72 -1.94
N ALA A 103 13.84 3.15 -1.78
CA ALA A 103 12.60 3.84 -2.12
C ALA A 103 12.38 5.08 -1.26
N ASP A 104 11.97 6.17 -1.92
CA ASP A 104 11.61 7.42 -1.27
C ASP A 104 10.22 7.89 -1.71
N TYR A 105 9.43 8.35 -0.74
CA TYR A 105 8.02 8.71 -0.95
C TYR A 105 7.80 10.20 -0.65
N ARG A 106 7.26 10.93 -1.64
CA ARG A 106 7.00 12.36 -1.51
C ARG A 106 5.57 12.72 -1.86
N VAL A 107 4.96 13.52 -0.99
CA VAL A 107 3.69 14.18 -1.28
C VAL A 107 3.99 15.50 -1.97
N LEU A 108 3.63 15.63 -3.24
CA LEU A 108 3.88 16.85 -4.00
C LEU A 108 2.93 17.96 -3.57
N ARG A 109 3.42 19.19 -3.67
CA ARG A 109 2.66 20.42 -3.37
C ARG A 109 2.72 21.36 -4.57
N PRO A 110 1.70 22.21 -4.78
CA PRO A 110 0.45 22.30 -4.01
C PRO A 110 -0.50 21.12 -4.28
N ALA A 111 -1.52 20.97 -3.44
CA ALA A 111 -2.65 20.07 -3.75
C ALA A 111 -3.55 20.73 -4.82
N GLY A 112 -4.11 19.92 -5.69
CA GLY A 112 -5.06 20.30 -6.72
C GLY A 112 -6.50 20.47 -6.21
N PRO A 113 -7.45 20.67 -7.13
CA PRO A 113 -8.87 20.81 -6.82
C PRO A 113 -9.40 19.66 -5.96
N GLY A 114 -10.33 19.96 -5.06
CA GLY A 114 -10.95 18.94 -4.20
C GLY A 114 -10.00 18.25 -3.21
N GLY A 115 -8.78 18.78 -3.03
CA GLY A 115 -7.74 18.16 -2.21
C GLY A 115 -6.99 17.02 -2.92
N CYS A 116 -7.14 16.89 -4.23
CA CYS A 116 -6.38 15.94 -5.04
C CYS A 116 -4.88 16.18 -4.87
N THR A 117 -4.14 15.16 -4.49
CA THR A 117 -2.72 15.27 -4.19
C THR A 117 -1.95 14.21 -4.95
N ALA A 118 -0.86 14.60 -5.59
CA ALA A 118 0.05 13.66 -6.23
C ALA A 118 1.06 13.15 -5.19
N VAL A 119 1.16 11.84 -5.06
CA VAL A 119 2.21 11.19 -4.28
C VAL A 119 3.13 10.45 -5.22
N VAL A 120 4.43 10.65 -5.05
CA VAL A 120 5.44 9.96 -5.84
C VAL A 120 6.21 8.98 -4.97
N ARG A 121 6.53 7.82 -5.55
CA ARG A 121 7.58 6.92 -5.09
C ARG A 121 8.73 6.96 -6.10
N GLU A 122 9.94 7.27 -5.67
CA GLU A 122 11.16 7.13 -6.48
C GLU A 122 12.04 6.03 -5.92
N THR A 123 12.65 5.23 -6.80
CA THR A 123 13.62 4.19 -6.44
C THR A 123 14.88 4.34 -7.26
N SER A 124 15.99 3.87 -6.71
CA SER A 124 17.31 3.85 -7.34
C SER A 124 18.03 2.57 -6.98
N PHE A 125 18.25 1.70 -7.96
CA PHE A 125 18.94 0.42 -7.76
C PHE A 125 19.82 0.07 -8.95
N LEU A 126 21.08 -0.27 -8.67
CA LEU A 126 22.05 -0.73 -9.67
C LEU A 126 22.01 0.11 -10.96
N VAL A 127 22.14 1.43 -10.84
CA VAL A 127 22.22 2.37 -11.99
C VAL A 127 20.88 2.55 -12.73
N ILE A 128 19.76 2.01 -12.22
CA ILE A 128 18.42 2.25 -12.77
C ILE A 128 17.60 3.04 -11.75
N GLY A 129 17.04 4.16 -12.19
CA GLY A 129 16.07 4.92 -11.42
C GLY A 129 14.65 4.65 -11.94
N ASN A 130 13.68 4.47 -11.05
CA ASN A 130 12.28 4.41 -11.43
C ASN A 130 11.48 5.39 -10.59
N GLY A 131 10.32 5.78 -11.09
CA GLY A 131 9.34 6.44 -10.26
C GLY A 131 7.93 6.14 -10.68
N GLU A 132 7.04 6.28 -9.72
CA GLU A 132 5.62 5.98 -9.80
C GLU A 132 4.88 7.16 -9.19
N VAL A 133 3.81 7.61 -9.82
CA VAL A 133 2.93 8.64 -9.27
C VAL A 133 1.55 8.06 -9.00
N TYR A 134 0.98 8.47 -7.87
CA TYR A 134 -0.29 8.05 -7.34
C TYR A 134 -1.18 9.28 -7.18
N ALA A 135 -2.36 9.25 -7.80
CA ALA A 135 -3.41 10.23 -7.55
C ALA A 135 -4.14 9.89 -6.25
N VAL A 136 -4.03 10.80 -5.26
CA VAL A 136 -4.64 10.62 -3.94
C VAL A 136 -5.76 11.64 -3.78
N GLY A 137 -7.00 11.16 -3.79
CA GLY A 137 -8.19 11.97 -3.54
C GLY A 137 -8.41 12.28 -2.06
N HIS A 138 -9.59 12.84 -1.76
CA HIS A 138 -9.99 13.28 -0.41
C HIS A 138 -9.98 12.18 0.66
N THR A 139 -10.09 10.91 0.28
CA THR A 139 -10.04 9.76 1.21
C THR A 139 -8.63 9.48 1.72
N GLY A 140 -7.61 10.03 1.06
CA GLY A 140 -6.20 9.70 1.31
C GLY A 140 -5.76 8.38 0.70
N LEU A 141 -6.62 7.65 -0.02
CA LEU A 141 -6.30 6.33 -0.60
C LEU A 141 -6.07 6.43 -2.11
N ALA A 142 -4.99 5.82 -2.59
CA ALA A 142 -4.76 5.51 -4.00
C ALA A 142 -4.81 4.00 -4.22
N LEU A 143 -5.49 3.58 -5.30
CA LEU A 143 -5.69 2.18 -5.70
C LEU A 143 -4.97 1.87 -7.02
N GLY A 144 -3.65 2.10 -7.04
CA GLY A 144 -2.82 1.94 -8.23
C GLY A 144 -2.03 3.19 -8.56
N GLU A 145 -0.99 3.01 -9.38
CA GLU A 145 -0.27 4.12 -9.98
C GLU A 145 -1.11 4.78 -11.08
N SER A 146 -1.06 6.10 -11.16
CA SER A 146 -1.58 6.90 -12.27
C SER A 146 -0.59 6.92 -13.44
N GLY A 147 0.69 6.68 -13.15
CA GLY A 147 1.71 6.44 -14.16
C GLY A 147 3.09 6.23 -13.55
N SER A 148 4.04 5.91 -14.41
CA SER A 148 5.40 5.56 -14.02
C SER A 148 6.42 6.05 -15.04
N TRP A 149 7.67 6.15 -14.60
CA TRP A 149 8.81 6.53 -15.43
C TRP A 149 10.05 5.74 -15.05
N THR A 150 11.00 5.72 -15.97
CA THR A 150 12.32 5.12 -15.81
C THR A 150 13.37 6.11 -16.27
N VAL A 151 14.45 6.19 -15.50
CA VAL A 151 15.62 7.03 -15.77
C VAL A 151 16.90 6.21 -15.69
N ASP A 152 17.95 6.73 -16.31
CA ASP A 152 19.28 6.14 -16.22
C ASP A 152 20.00 6.59 -14.94
N ASP A 153 21.11 5.91 -14.64
CA ASP A 153 22.07 6.24 -13.57
C ASP A 153 21.47 6.40 -12.16
N GLY A 154 20.29 5.85 -11.91
CA GLY A 154 19.63 5.93 -10.62
C GLY A 154 19.13 7.34 -10.26
N TYR A 155 19.00 8.23 -11.25
CA TYR A 155 18.54 9.61 -11.07
C TYR A 155 17.14 9.67 -10.44
N ARG A 156 16.84 10.79 -9.76
CA ARG A 156 15.59 11.01 -9.04
C ARG A 156 15.04 12.41 -9.34
N PRO A 157 14.25 12.57 -10.41
CA PRO A 157 13.75 13.88 -10.83
C PRO A 157 12.97 14.63 -9.76
N ILE A 158 12.17 13.96 -8.91
CA ILE A 158 11.42 14.64 -7.86
C ILE A 158 12.35 15.10 -6.75
N ASP A 159 13.29 14.27 -6.30
CA ASP A 159 14.33 14.66 -5.34
C ASP A 159 15.14 15.87 -5.81
N ALA A 160 15.53 15.85 -7.08
CA ALA A 160 16.30 16.90 -7.72
C ALA A 160 15.48 18.18 -7.97
N GLY A 161 14.16 18.16 -7.76
CA GLY A 161 13.27 19.27 -8.10
C GLY A 161 13.13 19.52 -9.61
N ALA A 162 13.48 18.52 -10.43
CA ALA A 162 13.43 18.56 -11.89
C ALA A 162 12.05 18.12 -12.39
N TYR A 163 10.99 18.77 -11.91
CA TYR A 163 9.62 18.50 -12.30
C TYR A 163 8.75 19.75 -12.27
N GLU A 164 7.66 19.69 -13.03
CA GLU A 164 6.58 20.67 -13.00
C GLU A 164 5.26 19.94 -12.71
N LEU A 165 4.47 20.49 -11.79
CA LEU A 165 3.16 19.96 -11.44
C LEU A 165 2.12 21.06 -11.65
N ASP A 166 1.29 20.87 -12.68
CA ASP A 166 0.22 21.80 -13.03
C ASP A 166 -1.13 21.18 -12.73
N TRP A 167 -1.99 21.94 -12.05
CA TRP A 167 -3.36 21.53 -11.77
C TRP A 167 -4.34 22.25 -12.69
N GLY A 168 -5.11 21.47 -13.44
CA GLY A 168 -6.31 21.92 -14.15
C GLY A 168 -7.55 21.87 -13.27
N ARG A 169 -8.73 22.01 -13.89
CA ARG A 169 -10.02 21.92 -13.19
C ARG A 169 -10.36 20.48 -12.77
N ASP A 170 -10.03 19.54 -13.64
CA ASP A 170 -10.49 18.14 -13.55
C ASP A 170 -9.37 17.17 -13.18
N GLY A 171 -8.15 17.67 -12.92
CA GLY A 171 -6.99 16.84 -12.66
C GLY A 171 -5.70 17.64 -12.72
N GLY A 172 -4.57 16.95 -12.70
CA GLY A 172 -3.24 17.54 -12.81
C GLY A 172 -2.39 16.88 -13.87
N ARG A 173 -1.26 17.50 -14.18
CA ARG A 173 -0.24 16.95 -15.06
C ARG A 173 1.12 17.13 -14.38
N LEU A 174 1.84 16.03 -14.24
CA LEU A 174 3.21 15.99 -13.76
C LEU A 174 4.14 15.83 -14.97
N LEU A 175 5.01 16.80 -15.18
CA LEU A 175 6.06 16.77 -16.19
C LEU A 175 7.42 16.61 -15.50
N LEU A 176 8.24 15.69 -15.98
CA LEU A 176 9.57 15.43 -15.46
C LEU A 176 10.61 15.93 -16.47
N SER A 177 11.67 16.53 -15.95
CA SER A 177 12.79 17.00 -16.74
C SER A 177 14.02 16.13 -16.47
N GLY A 178 14.60 15.60 -17.55
CA GLY A 178 15.91 14.96 -17.55
C GLY A 178 16.99 15.89 -18.08
N THR A 179 18.24 15.51 -17.89
CA THR A 179 19.40 16.19 -18.50
C THR A 179 20.00 15.29 -19.59
N SER A 180 21.04 15.76 -20.27
CA SER A 180 21.80 14.91 -21.21
C SER A 180 22.56 13.77 -20.54
N THR A 181 22.92 13.93 -19.25
CA THR A 181 23.58 12.89 -18.45
C THR A 181 22.58 12.01 -17.72
N ASP A 182 21.40 12.55 -17.40
CA ASP A 182 20.36 11.88 -16.62
C ASP A 182 19.03 11.93 -17.39
N PRO A 183 18.91 11.24 -18.54
CA PRO A 183 17.73 11.31 -19.37
C PRO A 183 16.56 10.54 -18.74
N ILE A 184 15.34 11.05 -18.99
CA ILE A 184 14.14 10.24 -18.81
C ILE A 184 14.07 9.24 -19.97
N LEU A 185 14.33 7.97 -19.68
CA LEU A 185 14.36 6.90 -20.69
C LEU A 185 12.96 6.54 -21.18
N ARG A 186 12.00 6.54 -20.24
CA ARG A 186 10.59 6.25 -20.52
C ARG A 186 9.70 7.00 -19.54
N GLY A 187 8.55 7.45 -20.03
CA GLY A 187 7.65 8.30 -19.26
C GLY A 187 8.10 9.76 -19.31
N GLY A 188 7.75 10.54 -18.29
CA GLY A 188 8.14 11.96 -18.19
C GLY A 188 6.98 12.94 -18.31
N SER A 189 5.79 12.48 -18.67
CA SER A 189 4.55 13.24 -18.54
C SER A 189 3.46 12.30 -18.07
N VAL A 190 2.83 12.61 -16.94
CA VAL A 190 1.77 11.77 -16.37
C VAL A 190 0.57 12.65 -16.02
N ASP A 191 -0.61 12.23 -16.45
CA ASP A 191 -1.87 12.85 -16.05
C ASP A 191 -2.31 12.26 -14.69
N ILE A 192 -2.75 13.13 -13.79
CA ILE A 192 -3.17 12.81 -12.44
C ILE A 192 -4.67 13.05 -12.34
N ASP A 193 -5.41 11.97 -12.13
CA ASP A 193 -6.86 11.98 -11.97
C ASP A 193 -7.22 11.35 -10.62
N CYS A 194 -7.84 12.13 -9.75
CA CYS A 194 -8.27 11.67 -8.43
C CYS A 194 -9.70 11.09 -8.39
N GLY A 195 -10.34 10.93 -9.56
CA GLY A 195 -11.68 10.38 -9.73
C GLY A 195 -12.80 11.43 -9.72
#